data_AF-A0A532CYB3-F1
#
_entry.id   AF-A0A532CYB3-F1
#
_cell.length_a   1.000
_cell.length_b   1.000
_cell.length_c   1.000
_cell.angle_alpha   90.00
_cell.angle_beta   90.00
_cell.angle_gamma   90.00
#
_symmetry.space_group_name_H-M   'P 1'
#
loop_
_entity.id
_entity.type
_entity.pdbx_description
1 polymer ?
#
loop_
_entity_poly.entity_id
_entity_poly.type
_entity_poly.pdbx_seq_one_letter_code
_entity_poly.pdbx_strand_id
1 'polypeptide(L)'
;MMNGKPVEVPTVEQLFADPSKVQDLPVTVVQHLLIQVTALLPLLVAKSQSAAEKSQEDRLLTIEEAALVLGMTRDRLYRTDYPFTIRDGGLLRFSNNRIQSWIRSRLRQG
;
A
#
# COMPACT_ATOMS: atom_id res chain seq x y z
N MET A 1 -11.59 35.31 45.82
CA MET A 1 -10.47 34.87 44.97
C MET A 1 -10.85 33.50 44.41
N MET A 2 -11.12 33.40 43.11
CA MET A 2 -11.49 32.14 42.45
C MET A 2 -10.20 31.43 42.01
N ASN A 3 -9.79 30.41 42.75
CA ASN A 3 -8.67 29.54 42.36
C ASN A 3 -9.17 28.53 41.31
N GLY A 4 -9.17 28.92 40.02
CA GLY A 4 -9.39 27.99 38.93
C GLY A 4 -8.17 27.07 38.80
N LYS A 5 -8.30 25.79 39.18
CA LYS A 5 -7.28 24.78 38.86
C LYS A 5 -7.07 24.75 37.34
N PRO A 6 -5.82 24.69 36.85
CA PRO A 6 -5.58 24.50 35.42
C PRO A 6 -6.27 23.20 34.99
N VAL A 7 -7.15 23.29 33.99
CA VAL A 7 -7.77 22.12 33.37
C VAL A 7 -6.66 21.43 32.58
N GLU A 8 -6.18 20.31 33.10
CA GLU A 8 -5.21 19.48 32.38
C GLU A 8 -5.92 18.89 31.16
N VAL A 9 -5.51 19.33 29.96
CA VAL A 9 -6.03 18.81 28.70
C VAL A 9 -5.31 17.48 28.42
N PRO A 10 -6.02 16.34 28.35
CA PRO A 10 -5.42 15.05 27.97
C PRO A 10 -4.68 15.12 26.64
N THR A 11 -3.54 14.44 26.56
CA THR A 11 -2.80 14.26 25.30
C THR A 11 -3.56 13.35 24.33
N VAL A 12 -3.26 13.45 23.04
CA VAL A 12 -3.91 12.64 21.99
C VAL A 12 -3.68 11.14 22.24
N GLU A 13 -2.50 10.77 22.72
CA GLU A 13 -2.15 9.39 23.10
C GLU A 13 -3.02 8.88 24.26
N GLN A 14 -3.30 9.73 25.24
CA GLN A 14 -4.17 9.39 26.37
C GLN A 14 -5.64 9.26 25.94
N LEU A 15 -6.09 10.06 24.96
CA LEU A 15 -7.43 9.92 24.38
C LEU A 15 -7.59 8.62 23.58
N PHE A 16 -6.54 8.18 22.89
CA PHE A 16 -6.54 6.87 22.22
C PHE A 16 -6.50 5.69 23.19
N ALA A 17 -5.79 5.83 24.31
CA ALA A 17 -5.73 4.81 25.36
C ALA A 17 -7.05 4.71 26.15
N ASP A 18 -7.76 5.82 26.30
CA ASP A 18 -9.04 5.90 27.02
C ASP A 18 -9.99 6.93 26.38
N PRO A 19 -10.91 6.47 25.50
CA PRO A 19 -11.86 7.34 24.80
C PRO A 19 -12.86 8.06 25.73
N SER A 20 -13.04 7.60 26.97
CA SER A 20 -14.00 8.22 27.89
C SER A 20 -13.59 9.64 28.29
N LYS A 21 -12.29 9.94 28.26
CA LYS A 21 -11.71 11.26 28.57
C LYS A 21 -12.08 12.37 27.58
N VAL A 22 -12.70 12.04 26.45
CA VAL A 22 -13.26 13.03 25.52
C VAL A 22 -14.33 13.89 26.20
N GLN A 23 -15.03 13.35 27.19
CA GLN A 23 -16.07 14.07 27.95
C GLN A 23 -15.50 15.24 28.78
N ASP A 24 -14.22 15.18 29.14
CA ASP A 24 -13.54 16.20 29.94
C ASP A 24 -12.97 17.34 29.08
N LEU A 25 -13.05 17.23 27.74
CA LEU A 25 -12.49 18.21 26.83
C LEU A 25 -13.43 19.41 26.61
N PRO A 26 -12.88 20.63 26.52
CA PRO A 26 -13.63 21.77 26.01
C PRO A 26 -14.14 21.52 24.59
N VAL A 27 -15.35 21.99 24.29
CA VAL A 27 -15.99 21.83 22.96
C VAL A 27 -15.11 22.32 21.81
N THR A 28 -14.37 23.42 22.02
CA THR A 28 -13.44 23.98 21.02
C THR A 28 -12.27 23.04 20.71
N VAL A 29 -11.76 22.33 21.72
CA VAL A 29 -10.71 21.31 21.56
C VAL A 29 -11.25 20.11 20.78
N VAL A 30 -12.48 19.67 21.09
CA VAL A 30 -13.15 18.58 20.37
C VAL A 30 -13.32 18.93 18.88
N GLN A 31 -13.76 20.15 18.57
CA GLN A 31 -13.91 20.61 17.19
C GLN A 31 -12.58 20.60 16.42
N HIS A 32 -11.49 21.07 17.03
CA HIS A 32 -10.17 21.04 16.42
C HIS A 32 -9.68 19.61 16.17
N LEU A 33 -9.83 18.71 17.16
CA LEU A 33 -9.46 17.31 17.02
C LEU A 33 -10.27 16.61 15.92
N LEU A 34 -11.56 16.91 15.82
CA LEU A 34 -12.43 16.35 14.78
C LEU A 34 -11.93 16.73 13.37
N ILE A 35 -11.55 17.99 13.16
CA ILE A 35 -10.99 18.46 11.89
C ILE A 35 -9.68 17.71 11.57
N GLN A 36 -8.79 17.56 12.56
CA GLN A 36 -7.52 16.88 12.37
C GLN A 36 -7.70 15.40 12.02
N VAL A 37 -8.55 14.69 12.76
CA VAL A 37 -8.82 13.26 12.54
C VAL A 37 -9.50 13.04 11.18
N THR A 38 -10.48 13.86 10.82
CA THR A 38 -11.20 13.71 9.54
C THR A 38 -10.30 13.99 8.34
N ALA A 39 -9.35 14.93 8.43
CA ALA A 39 -8.36 15.17 7.39
C ALA A 39 -7.35 14.01 7.24
N LEU A 40 -6.97 13.35 8.34
CA LEU A 40 -5.99 12.25 8.35
C LEU A 40 -6.59 10.90 7.95
N LEU A 41 -7.85 10.63 8.28
CA LEU A 41 -8.52 9.36 8.06
C LEU A 41 -8.39 8.82 6.61
N PRO A 42 -8.70 9.59 5.53
CA PRO A 42 -8.60 9.07 4.18
C PRO A 42 -7.16 8.69 3.78
N LEU A 43 -6.15 9.41 4.28
CA LEU A 43 -4.75 9.11 4.02
C LEU A 43 -4.30 7.81 4.69
N LEU A 44 -4.72 7.61 5.94
CA LEU A 44 -4.46 6.37 6.67
C LEU A 44 -5.15 5.16 6.03
N VAL A 45 -6.38 5.35 5.54
CA VAL A 45 -7.13 4.32 4.79
C VAL A 45 -6.43 3.98 3.47
N ALA A 46 -6.01 4.98 2.69
CA ALA A 46 -5.25 4.74 1.45
C ALA A 46 -3.93 3.99 1.73
N LYS A 47 -3.24 4.37 2.81
CA LYS A 47 -1.98 3.72 3.21
C LYS A 47 -2.19 2.28 3.68
N SER A 48 -3.26 2.01 4.43
CA SER A 48 -3.57 0.64 4.89
C SER A 48 -3.91 -0.28 3.73
N GLN A 49 -4.59 0.24 2.69
CA GLN A 49 -4.89 -0.50 1.47
C GLN A 49 -3.68 -0.71 0.55
N SER A 50 -2.70 0.19 0.57
CA SER A 50 -1.45 0.03 -0.21
C SER A 50 -0.65 -1.21 0.18
N ALA A 51 -0.88 -1.78 1.37
CA ALA A 51 -0.29 -3.07 1.76
C ALA A 51 -1.08 -4.29 1.22
N ALA A 52 -2.35 -4.11 0.84
CA ALA A 52 -3.23 -5.17 0.37
C ALA A 52 -3.13 -5.46 -1.14
N GLU A 53 -2.41 -4.65 -1.92
CA GLU A 53 -2.15 -4.93 -3.35
C GLU A 53 -1.21 -6.13 -3.61
N LYS A 54 -0.78 -6.86 -2.56
CA LYS A 54 0.21 -7.94 -2.69
C LYS A 54 -0.33 -9.35 -2.82
N SER A 55 -1.64 -9.51 -3.06
CA SER A 55 -2.26 -10.83 -3.29
C SER A 55 -3.22 -10.84 -4.47
N GLN A 56 -3.04 -9.96 -5.45
CA GLN A 56 -3.70 -10.18 -6.74
C GLN A 56 -3.06 -11.41 -7.37
N GLU A 57 -3.85 -12.47 -7.58
CA GLU A 57 -3.40 -13.70 -8.23
C GLU A 57 -2.55 -13.35 -9.45
N ASP A 58 -1.32 -13.88 -9.46
CA ASP A 58 -0.37 -13.54 -10.50
C ASP A 58 -0.84 -14.12 -11.83
N ARG A 59 -1.28 -13.24 -12.74
CA ARG A 59 -1.71 -13.63 -14.07
C ARG A 59 -0.54 -14.24 -14.81
N LEU A 60 -0.66 -15.53 -15.15
CA LEU A 60 0.32 -16.27 -15.92
C LEU A 60 0.13 -16.02 -17.42
N LEU A 61 1.09 -15.33 -18.03
CA LEU A 61 1.13 -15.03 -19.46
C LEU A 61 1.60 -16.22 -20.28
N THR A 62 1.09 -16.35 -21.51
CA THR A 62 1.70 -17.21 -22.52
C THR A 62 2.98 -16.59 -23.08
N ILE A 63 3.70 -17.34 -23.90
CA ILE A 63 4.92 -16.82 -24.55
C ILE A 63 4.60 -15.71 -25.56
N GLU A 64 3.46 -15.77 -26.25
CA GLU A 64 3.01 -14.71 -27.17
C GLU A 64 2.76 -13.41 -26.41
N GLU A 65 2.05 -13.50 -25.27
CA GLU A 65 1.74 -12.35 -24.44
C GLU A 65 3.01 -11.75 -23.81
N ALA A 66 3.90 -12.60 -23.28
CA ALA A 66 5.16 -12.14 -22.72
C ALA A 66 6.06 -11.48 -23.79
N ALA A 67 6.09 -12.01 -25.01
CA ALA A 67 6.84 -11.45 -26.13
C ALA A 67 6.35 -10.03 -26.48
N LEU A 68 5.03 -9.83 -26.52
CA LEU A 68 4.42 -8.51 -26.74
C LEU A 68 4.77 -7.53 -25.62
N VAL A 69 4.62 -7.94 -24.36
CA VAL A 69 4.90 -7.08 -23.20
C VAL A 69 6.38 -6.68 -23.13
N LEU A 70 7.28 -7.59 -23.46
CA LEU A 70 8.73 -7.36 -23.40
C LEU A 70 9.32 -6.74 -24.67
N GLY A 71 8.54 -6.63 -25.76
CA GLY A 71 9.04 -6.22 -27.06
C GLY A 71 10.10 -7.17 -27.62
N MET A 72 9.98 -8.47 -27.34
CA MET A 72 10.95 -9.51 -27.74
C MET A 72 10.32 -10.55 -28.67
N THR A 73 11.15 -11.28 -29.40
CA THR A 73 10.68 -12.42 -30.19
C THR A 73 10.45 -13.65 -29.30
N ARG A 74 9.49 -14.50 -29.67
CA ARG A 74 9.20 -15.77 -28.96
C ARG A 74 10.44 -16.66 -28.83
N ASP A 75 11.24 -16.75 -29.90
CA ASP A 75 12.50 -17.51 -29.91
C ASP A 75 13.50 -17.00 -28.84
N ARG A 76 13.59 -15.68 -28.63
CA ARG A 76 14.44 -15.10 -27.58
C ARG A 76 13.96 -15.49 -26.17
N LEU A 77 12.64 -15.60 -25.97
CA LEU A 77 12.06 -16.05 -24.70
C LEU A 77 12.26 -17.56 -24.46
N TYR A 78 12.31 -18.39 -25.51
CA TYR A 78 12.61 -19.81 -25.37
C TYR A 78 14.07 -20.10 -25.01
N ARG A 79 15.00 -19.27 -25.50
CA ARG A 79 16.45 -19.51 -25.34
C ARG A 79 17.03 -19.04 -24.00
N THR A 80 16.32 -18.18 -23.28
CA THR A 80 16.82 -17.54 -22.05
C THR A 80 15.87 -17.86 -20.90
N ASP A 81 16.40 -18.31 -19.78
CA ASP A 81 15.60 -18.43 -18.57
C ASP A 81 15.55 -17.08 -17.83
N TYR A 82 14.34 -16.55 -17.64
CA TYR A 82 14.10 -15.29 -16.96
C TYR A 82 13.64 -15.51 -15.52
N PRO A 83 13.89 -14.55 -14.60
CA PRO A 83 13.46 -14.65 -13.19
C PRO A 83 11.92 -14.65 -13.02
N PHE A 84 11.19 -14.34 -14.09
CA PHE A 84 9.74 -14.34 -14.16
C PHE A 84 9.15 -15.56 -14.88
N THR A 85 9.99 -16.52 -15.31
CA THR A 85 9.54 -17.80 -15.87
C THR A 85 8.89 -18.66 -14.78
N ILE A 86 7.74 -19.25 -15.09
CA ILE A 86 7.03 -20.21 -14.23
C ILE A 86 6.72 -21.47 -15.05
N ARG A 87 6.95 -22.65 -14.47
CA ARG A 87 6.50 -23.93 -15.04
C ARG A 87 5.20 -24.33 -14.35
N ASP A 88 4.11 -24.28 -15.10
CA ASP A 88 2.76 -24.61 -14.61
C ASP A 88 2.23 -25.83 -15.37
N GLY A 89 2.08 -26.97 -14.68
CA GLY A 89 1.63 -28.21 -15.31
C GLY A 89 2.46 -28.70 -16.50
N GLY A 90 3.74 -28.32 -16.58
CA GLY A 90 4.63 -28.62 -17.71
C GLY A 90 4.60 -27.61 -18.85
N LEU A 91 3.71 -26.61 -18.79
CA LEU A 91 3.69 -25.48 -19.73
C LEU A 91 4.58 -24.34 -19.24
N LEU A 92 5.28 -23.71 -20.18
CA LEU A 92 6.06 -22.51 -19.92
C LEU A 92 5.13 -21.30 -19.84
N ARG A 93 5.10 -20.65 -18.68
CA ARG A 93 4.32 -19.45 -18.39
C ARG A 93 5.23 -18.35 -17.86
N PHE A 94 4.72 -17.13 -17.88
CA PHE A 94 5.46 -15.98 -17.38
C PHE A 94 4.62 -15.17 -16.41
N SER A 95 5.18 -14.92 -15.22
CA SER A 95 4.57 -14.07 -14.20
C SER A 95 4.45 -12.63 -14.70
N ASN A 96 3.22 -12.14 -14.84
CA ASN A 96 3.00 -10.75 -15.21
C ASN A 96 3.58 -9.81 -14.14
N ASN A 97 3.37 -10.11 -12.86
CA ASN A 97 3.82 -9.24 -11.77
C ASN A 97 5.36 -9.14 -11.69
N ARG A 98 6.06 -10.26 -11.95
CA ARG A 98 7.54 -10.26 -11.99
C ARG A 98 8.06 -9.60 -13.26
N ILE A 99 7.40 -9.75 -14.42
CA ILE A 99 7.75 -9.00 -15.64
C ILE A 99 7.68 -7.48 -15.38
N GLN A 100 6.56 -6.99 -14.84
CA GLN A 100 6.38 -5.57 -14.55
C GLN A 100 7.42 -5.04 -13.56
N SER A 101 7.76 -5.85 -12.54
CA SER A 101 8.80 -5.49 -11.57
C SER A 101 10.20 -5.46 -12.18
N TRP A 102 10.49 -6.37 -13.11
CA TRP A 102 11.75 -6.43 -13.83
C TRP A 102 11.92 -5.25 -14.80
N ILE A 103 10.86 -4.88 -15.54
CA ILE A 103 10.85 -3.69 -16.41
C ILE A 103 11.12 -2.43 -15.57
N ARG A 104 10.38 -2.23 -14.47
CA ARG A 104 10.57 -1.09 -13.56
C ARG A 104 12.00 -1.00 -13.02
N SER A 105 12.62 -2.14 -12.71
CA SER A 105 13.99 -2.18 -12.19
C SER A 105 15.01 -1.76 -13.24
N ARG A 106 14.81 -2.14 -14.51
CA ARG A 106 15.68 -1.75 -15.62
C ARG A 106 15.56 -0.28 -16.00
N LEU A 107 14.36 0.27 -16.00
CA LEU A 107 14.12 1.69 -16.29
C LEU A 107 14.72 2.64 -15.25
N ARG A 108 15.05 2.15 -14.04
CA ARG A 108 15.73 2.93 -13.00
C ARG A 108 17.26 2.95 -13.13
N GLN A 109 17.82 2.11 -14.01
CA GLN A 109 19.27 1.93 -14.16
C GLN A 109 19.81 2.49 -15.50
N GLY A 110 18.95 3.00 -16.37
CA GLY A 110 19.32 3.69 -17.62
C GLY A 110 18.94 5.16 -17.56
#